data_AF-A0A515D0V1-F1
#
_entry.id   AF-A0A515D0V1-F1
#
_cell.length_a   1.000
_cell.length_b   1.000
_cell.length_c   1.000
_cell.angle_alpha   90.00
_cell.angle_beta   90.00
_cell.angle_gamma   90.00
#
_symmetry.space_group_name_H-M   'P 1'
#
loop_
_entity.id
_entity.type
_entity.pdbx_description
1 polymer ?
#
loop_
_entity_poly.entity_id
_entity_poly.type
_entity_poly.pdbx_seq_one_letter_code
_entity_poly.pdbx_strand_id
1 'polypeptide(L)'
;MIKLITAVEPQRDQNGFWTHPDYFVPANGREYGAPGEFAAWLDTNRVVGHLQWMESDVTGEQLEILEAGDGDISQWNPTPPEGDGWFIGSIHDTEDGPVCYWLRPIEGEPTALADLISRCHVEALKIEFLRLHQACTRAAYDYFCACELGEERSTAGEIYQRIRLATRRGSY
;
A
#
# COMPACT_ATOMS: atom_id res chain seq x y z
N MET A 1 -3.37 -14.55 -10.31
CA MET A 1 -2.54 -13.48 -10.90
C MET A 1 -3.05 -12.17 -10.34
N ILE A 2 -2.19 -11.37 -9.72
CA ILE A 2 -2.55 -10.00 -9.36
C ILE A 2 -2.59 -9.22 -10.67
N LYS A 3 -3.74 -8.63 -11.00
CA LYS A 3 -3.88 -7.72 -12.13
C LYS A 3 -3.38 -6.36 -11.67
N LEU A 4 -2.35 -5.82 -12.32
CA LEU A 4 -1.90 -4.45 -12.08
C LEU A 4 -2.95 -3.49 -12.66
N ILE A 5 -3.21 -2.40 -11.95
CA ILE A 5 -3.97 -1.29 -12.50
C ILE A 5 -3.25 -0.70 -13.72
N THR A 6 -4.01 -0.37 -14.76
CA THR A 6 -3.50 0.19 -16.01
C THR A 6 -4.40 1.32 -16.45
N ALA A 7 -3.87 2.29 -17.20
CA ALA A 7 -4.67 3.40 -17.71
C ALA A 7 -5.91 2.92 -18.48
N VAL A 8 -7.04 3.55 -18.21
CA VAL A 8 -8.30 3.43 -18.96
C VAL A 8 -8.90 4.82 -19.15
N GLU A 9 -9.69 4.98 -20.21
CA GLU A 9 -10.37 6.24 -20.48
C GLU A 9 -11.43 6.53 -19.40
N PRO A 10 -11.35 7.67 -18.69
CA PRO A 10 -12.34 8.03 -17.68
C PRO A 10 -13.75 8.14 -18.25
N GLN A 11 -14.71 7.44 -17.66
CA GLN A 11 -16.13 7.52 -18.03
C GLN A 11 -16.89 8.28 -16.94
N ARG A 12 -16.75 9.60 -16.94
CA ARG A 12 -17.31 10.47 -15.90
C ARG A 12 -18.84 10.41 -15.88
N ASP A 13 -19.41 10.48 -14.67
CA ASP A 13 -20.84 10.59 -14.46
C ASP A 13 -21.36 12.01 -14.78
N GLN A 14 -22.65 12.24 -14.53
CA GLN A 14 -23.32 13.51 -14.84
C GLN A 14 -22.77 14.69 -14.05
N ASN A 15 -22.15 14.45 -12.89
CA ASN A 15 -21.56 15.47 -12.04
C ASN A 15 -20.05 15.61 -12.25
N GLY A 16 -19.47 14.82 -13.17
CA GLY A 16 -18.04 14.83 -13.43
C GLY A 16 -17.21 13.96 -12.47
N PHE A 17 -17.81 13.05 -11.71
CA PHE A 17 -17.03 12.12 -10.89
C PHE A 17 -16.74 10.84 -11.66
N TRP A 18 -15.65 10.18 -11.29
CA TRP A 18 -15.29 8.89 -11.85
C TRP A 18 -14.29 8.18 -10.96
N THR A 19 -14.36 6.87 -10.86
CA THR A 19 -13.34 6.07 -10.18
C THR A 19 -12.94 4.91 -11.06
N HIS A 20 -11.64 4.67 -11.17
CA HIS A 20 -11.11 3.55 -11.93
C HIS A 20 -11.69 2.23 -11.40
N PRO A 21 -12.12 1.28 -12.28
CA PRO A 21 -12.79 0.05 -11.84
C PRO A 21 -11.92 -0.85 -10.94
N ASP A 22 -10.60 -0.83 -11.16
CA ASP A 22 -9.61 -1.53 -10.33
C ASP A 22 -9.00 -0.63 -9.23
N TYR A 23 -9.59 0.53 -8.92
CA TYR A 23 -9.07 1.41 -7.86
C TYR A 23 -9.18 0.77 -6.47
N PHE A 24 -8.51 1.38 -5.50
CA PHE A 24 -8.49 0.90 -4.12
C PHE A 24 -9.89 0.78 -3.51
N VAL A 25 -10.15 -0.36 -2.88
CA VAL A 25 -11.33 -0.62 -2.06
C VAL A 25 -10.86 -1.04 -0.66
N PRO A 26 -11.28 -0.34 0.41
CA PRO A 26 -10.92 -0.73 1.77
C PRO A 26 -11.33 -2.17 2.10
N ALA A 27 -10.46 -2.90 2.78
CA ALA A 27 -10.74 -4.26 3.21
C ALA A 27 -11.89 -4.32 4.23
N ASN A 28 -12.57 -5.46 4.26
CA ASN A 28 -13.65 -5.77 5.20
C ASN A 28 -14.87 -4.84 5.11
N GLY A 29 -15.10 -4.21 3.94
CA GLY A 29 -16.25 -3.35 3.72
C GLY A 29 -16.24 -2.07 4.56
N ARG A 30 -15.05 -1.60 4.94
CA ARG A 30 -14.90 -0.32 5.64
C ARG A 30 -15.13 0.84 4.67
N GLU A 31 -15.60 1.94 5.22
CA GLU A 31 -15.73 3.20 4.48
C GLU A 31 -14.36 3.81 4.16
N TYR A 32 -13.41 3.68 5.09
CA TYR A 32 -12.04 4.20 4.96
C TYR A 32 -11.01 3.07 5.07
N GLY A 33 -9.93 3.22 4.30
CA GLY A 33 -8.76 2.35 4.40
C GLY A 33 -8.09 2.44 5.78
N ALA A 34 -7.60 1.31 6.28
CA ALA A 34 -6.76 1.32 7.48
C ALA A 34 -5.43 2.05 7.22
N PRO A 35 -4.75 2.57 8.26
CA PRO A 35 -3.44 3.19 8.09
C PRO A 35 -2.46 2.28 7.33
N GLY A 36 -1.89 2.80 6.24
CA GLY A 36 -0.94 2.08 5.38
C GLY A 36 -1.57 1.13 4.34
N GLU A 37 -2.88 0.90 4.38
CA GLU A 37 -3.55 -0.02 3.45
C GLU A 37 -3.49 0.48 2.00
N PHE A 38 -3.79 1.77 1.80
CA PHE A 38 -3.70 2.41 0.49
C PHE A 38 -2.25 2.44 -0.05
N ALA A 39 -1.27 2.69 0.82
CA ALA A 39 0.14 2.66 0.44
C ALA A 39 0.58 1.25 0.00
N ALA A 40 0.13 0.20 0.70
CA ALA A 40 0.37 -1.18 0.30
C ALA A 40 -0.32 -1.54 -1.03
N TRP A 41 -1.50 -0.96 -1.28
CA TRP A 41 -2.18 -1.10 -2.57
C TRP A 41 -1.40 -0.45 -3.71
N LEU A 42 -0.82 0.75 -3.51
CA LEU A 42 0.07 1.40 -4.48
C LEU A 42 1.30 0.53 -4.79
N ASP A 43 1.97 0.00 -3.75
CA ASP A 43 3.14 -0.88 -3.89
C ASP A 43 2.79 -2.17 -4.67
N THR A 44 1.65 -2.78 -4.35
CA THR A 44 1.16 -3.99 -5.02
C THR A 44 0.83 -3.76 -6.49
N ASN A 45 0.28 -2.58 -6.80
CA ASN A 45 -0.05 -2.16 -8.16
C ASN A 45 1.14 -1.53 -8.91
N ARG A 46 2.28 -1.35 -8.24
CA ARG A 46 3.50 -0.74 -8.80
C ARG A 46 3.22 0.65 -9.39
N VAL A 47 2.46 1.47 -8.66
CA VAL A 47 2.14 2.84 -9.08
C VAL A 47 2.53 3.84 -7.99
N VAL A 48 2.80 5.07 -8.41
CA VAL A 48 2.88 6.25 -7.54
C VAL A 48 1.63 7.10 -7.70
N GLY A 49 1.27 7.85 -6.66
CA GLY A 49 0.08 8.68 -6.62
C GLY A 49 0.38 10.17 -6.46
N HIS A 50 -0.48 11.01 -7.04
CA HIS A 50 -0.46 12.45 -6.83
C HIS A 50 -1.89 12.97 -6.64
N LEU A 51 -2.15 13.63 -5.52
CA LEU A 51 -3.44 14.27 -5.24
C LEU A 51 -3.41 15.70 -5.79
N GLN A 52 -4.36 16.03 -6.66
CA GLN A 52 -4.55 17.36 -7.22
C GLN A 52 -5.91 17.91 -6.75
N TRP A 53 -5.90 19.06 -6.08
CA TRP A 53 -7.12 19.76 -5.69
C TRP A 53 -7.65 20.56 -6.87
N MET A 54 -8.98 20.55 -7.07
CA MET A 54 -9.64 21.34 -8.12
C MET A 54 -9.31 22.82 -7.99
N GLU A 55 -9.43 23.38 -6.79
CA GLU A 55 -9.14 24.80 -6.49
C GLU A 55 -7.72 25.23 -6.86
N SER A 56 -6.77 24.29 -6.87
CA SER A 56 -5.37 24.55 -7.23
C SER A 56 -5.08 24.37 -8.72
N ASP A 57 -6.03 23.82 -9.48
CA ASP A 57 -5.90 23.48 -10.91
C ASP A 57 -6.71 24.42 -11.83
N VAL A 58 -7.60 25.23 -11.26
CA VAL A 58 -8.46 26.16 -12.01
C VAL A 58 -8.12 27.61 -11.66
N THR A 59 -8.47 28.54 -12.55
CA THR A 59 -8.40 29.98 -12.25
C THR A 59 -9.53 30.40 -11.30
N GLY A 60 -9.39 31.55 -10.66
CA GLY A 60 -10.45 32.08 -9.78
C GLY A 60 -11.81 32.25 -10.48
N GLU A 61 -11.82 32.70 -11.74
CA GLU A 61 -13.06 32.83 -12.53
C GLU A 61 -13.70 31.45 -12.83
N GLN A 62 -12.88 30.43 -13.09
CA GLN A 62 -13.37 29.06 -13.31
C GLN A 62 -13.89 28.46 -12.00
N LEU A 63 -13.25 28.75 -10.88
CA LEU A 63 -13.68 28.31 -9.56
C LEU A 63 -15.07 28.86 -9.23
N GLU A 64 -15.31 30.16 -9.43
CA GLU A 64 -16.63 30.79 -9.19
C GLU A 64 -17.74 30.13 -10.02
N ILE A 65 -17.46 29.79 -11.28
CA ILE A 65 -18.42 29.10 -12.16
C ILE A 65 -18.72 27.68 -11.66
N LEU A 66 -17.70 26.96 -11.20
CA LEU A 66 -17.82 25.59 -10.68
C LEU A 66 -18.53 25.56 -9.32
N GLU A 67 -18.23 26.51 -8.43
CA GLU A 67 -18.90 26.65 -7.12
C GLU A 67 -20.38 27.02 -7.28
N ALA A 68 -20.72 27.82 -8.29
CA ALA A 68 -22.12 28.11 -8.63
C ALA A 68 -22.87 26.88 -9.19
N GLY A 69 -22.15 25.84 -9.61
CA GLY A 69 -22.68 24.60 -10.20
C GLY A 69 -23.28 23.60 -9.22
N ASP A 70 -23.45 23.93 -7.94
CA ASP A 70 -24.04 23.07 -6.89
C ASP A 70 -23.40 21.67 -6.83
N GLY A 71 -22.06 21.61 -6.93
CA GLY A 71 -21.29 20.35 -6.90
C GLY A 71 -21.15 19.63 -8.26
N ASP A 72 -21.61 20.24 -9.36
CA ASP A 72 -21.30 19.77 -10.71
C ASP A 72 -19.89 20.23 -11.15
N ILE A 73 -18.96 19.28 -11.25
CA ILE A 73 -17.59 19.49 -11.71
C ILE A 73 -17.36 18.98 -13.14
N SER A 74 -18.42 18.72 -13.91
CA SER A 74 -18.33 18.17 -15.27
C SER A 74 -17.49 19.03 -16.22
N GLN A 75 -17.43 20.34 -15.96
CA GLN A 75 -16.64 21.31 -16.74
C GLN A 75 -15.16 21.35 -16.34
N TRP A 76 -14.78 20.85 -15.16
CA TRP A 76 -13.38 20.79 -14.76
C TRP A 76 -12.69 19.64 -15.48
N ASN A 77 -11.60 19.91 -16.19
CA ASN A 77 -10.75 18.89 -16.80
C ASN A 77 -9.38 18.88 -16.09
N PRO A 78 -9.12 17.91 -15.19
CA PRO A 78 -7.89 17.90 -14.39
C PRO A 78 -6.62 17.95 -15.24
N THR A 79 -5.67 18.81 -14.87
CA THR A 79 -4.36 18.86 -15.51
C THR A 79 -3.46 17.74 -14.97
N PRO A 80 -2.82 16.92 -15.81
CA PRO A 80 -1.86 15.93 -15.34
C PRO A 80 -0.65 16.60 -14.69
N PRO A 81 -0.05 16.01 -13.63
CA PRO A 81 1.19 16.50 -13.05
C PRO A 81 2.35 16.47 -14.07
N GLU A 82 3.47 17.11 -13.72
CA GLU A 82 4.68 17.07 -14.53
C GLU A 82 5.17 15.62 -14.74
N GLY A 83 5.62 15.33 -15.97
CA GLY A 83 6.10 14.01 -16.40
C GLY A 83 5.06 13.21 -17.19
N ASP A 84 5.54 12.19 -17.91
CA ASP A 84 4.69 11.36 -18.76
C ASP A 84 4.12 10.14 -18.01
N GLY A 85 3.03 9.57 -18.54
CA GLY A 85 2.48 8.30 -18.06
C GLY A 85 1.48 8.40 -16.91
N TRP A 86 1.06 9.62 -16.56
CA TRP A 86 -0.04 9.85 -15.63
C TRP A 86 -1.38 9.43 -16.24
N PHE A 87 -2.22 8.79 -15.43
CA PHE A 87 -3.60 8.50 -15.73
C PHE A 87 -4.46 8.72 -14.49
N ILE A 88 -5.75 8.95 -14.68
CA ILE A 88 -6.67 9.23 -13.58
C ILE A 88 -6.98 7.91 -12.85
N GLY A 89 -6.76 7.90 -11.54
CA GLY A 89 -7.22 6.84 -10.65
C GLY A 89 -8.64 7.12 -10.14
N SER A 90 -8.93 8.36 -9.77
CA SER A 90 -10.26 8.78 -9.35
C SER A 90 -10.42 10.30 -9.42
N ILE A 91 -11.62 10.76 -9.73
CA ILE A 91 -12.12 12.11 -9.48
C ILE A 91 -13.29 11.94 -8.52
N HIS A 92 -13.17 12.48 -7.32
CA HIS A 92 -14.17 12.34 -6.27
C HIS A 92 -14.25 13.61 -5.44
N ASP A 93 -15.37 13.76 -4.76
CA ASP A 93 -15.56 14.84 -3.79
C ASP A 93 -15.01 14.43 -2.42
N THR A 94 -14.55 15.42 -1.66
CA THR A 94 -14.13 15.27 -0.26
C THR A 94 -14.84 16.31 0.58
N GLU A 95 -14.69 16.25 1.92
CA GLU A 95 -15.26 17.28 2.79
C GLU A 95 -14.71 18.70 2.51
N ASP A 96 -13.48 18.77 1.98
CA ASP A 96 -12.80 20.02 1.62
C ASP A 96 -12.94 20.33 0.11
N GLY A 97 -13.77 19.57 -0.60
CA GLY A 97 -14.10 19.76 -2.01
C GLY A 97 -13.46 18.76 -2.97
N PRO A 98 -13.62 18.98 -4.28
CA PRO A 98 -13.29 17.99 -5.29
C PRO A 98 -11.80 17.83 -5.55
N VAL A 99 -11.39 16.59 -5.76
CA VAL A 99 -10.00 16.21 -6.04
C VAL A 99 -9.88 15.25 -7.21
N CYS A 100 -8.74 15.27 -7.87
CA CYS A 100 -8.30 14.28 -8.84
C CYS A 100 -7.07 13.57 -8.30
N TYR A 101 -7.16 12.25 -8.17
CA TYR A 101 -6.04 11.39 -7.80
C TYR A 101 -5.42 10.79 -9.06
N TRP A 102 -4.20 11.22 -9.38
CA TRP A 102 -3.41 10.74 -10.50
C TRP A 102 -2.57 9.55 -10.09
N LEU A 103 -2.43 8.59 -11.00
CA LEU A 103 -1.57 7.43 -10.87
C LEU A 103 -0.59 7.37 -12.02
N ARG A 104 0.61 6.85 -11.76
CA ARG A 104 1.61 6.59 -12.79
C ARG A 104 2.39 5.32 -12.45
N PRO A 105 2.73 4.47 -13.45
CA PRO A 105 3.58 3.31 -13.22
C PRO A 105 4.91 3.71 -12.61
N ILE A 106 5.33 2.99 -11.57
CA ILE A 106 6.56 3.28 -10.82
C ILE A 106 7.82 3.10 -11.67
N GLU A 107 7.72 2.39 -12.79
CA GLU A 107 8.78 2.25 -13.78
C GLU A 107 9.22 3.61 -14.36
N GLY A 108 8.35 4.61 -14.37
CA GLY A 108 8.68 5.99 -14.74
C GLY A 108 9.38 6.80 -13.64
N GLU A 109 9.55 6.24 -12.44
CA GLU A 109 10.08 6.91 -11.24
C GLU A 109 11.22 6.11 -10.60
N PRO A 110 12.48 6.33 -11.03
CA PRO A 110 13.62 5.51 -10.63
C PRO A 110 13.83 5.44 -9.10
N THR A 111 13.65 6.56 -8.39
CA THR A 111 13.79 6.62 -6.94
C THR A 111 12.72 5.79 -6.25
N ALA A 112 11.45 5.98 -6.64
CA ALA A 112 10.34 5.23 -6.07
C ALA A 112 10.46 3.72 -6.33
N LEU A 113 10.92 3.35 -7.54
CA LEU A 113 11.17 1.95 -7.90
C LEU A 113 12.29 1.34 -7.04
N ALA A 114 13.39 2.06 -6.83
CA ALA A 114 14.48 1.62 -5.96
C ALA A 114 14.00 1.42 -4.52
N ASP A 115 13.20 2.34 -4.00
CA ASP A 115 12.62 2.26 -2.66
C ASP A 115 11.66 1.07 -2.53
N LEU A 116 10.81 0.81 -3.53
CA LEU A 116 9.94 -0.36 -3.57
C LEU A 116 10.76 -1.67 -3.55
N ILE A 117 11.79 -1.77 -4.39
CA ILE A 117 12.68 -2.94 -4.41
C ILE A 117 13.32 -3.15 -3.04
N SER A 118 13.80 -2.08 -2.40
CA SER A 118 14.38 -2.13 -1.06
C SER A 118 13.38 -2.64 -0.03
N ARG A 119 12.15 -2.11 -0.01
CA ARG A 119 11.07 -2.58 0.89
C ARG A 119 10.73 -4.05 0.66
N CYS A 120 10.55 -4.46 -0.60
CA CYS A 120 10.28 -5.85 -0.96
C CYS A 120 11.41 -6.79 -0.51
N HIS A 121 12.67 -6.35 -0.66
CA HIS A 121 13.83 -7.12 -0.21
C HIS A 121 13.85 -7.29 1.31
N VAL A 122 13.64 -6.22 2.07
CA VAL A 122 13.58 -6.26 3.53
C VAL A 122 12.47 -7.19 4.00
N GLU A 123 11.29 -7.13 3.38
CA GLU A 123 10.18 -7.99 3.79
C GLU A 123 10.41 -9.46 3.41
N ALA A 124 11.04 -9.73 2.27
CA ALA A 124 11.48 -11.09 1.92
C ALA A 124 12.49 -11.64 2.93
N LEU A 125 13.48 -10.85 3.34
CA LEU A 125 14.44 -11.24 4.37
C LEU A 125 13.77 -11.53 5.72
N LYS A 126 12.79 -10.70 6.11
CA LYS A 126 12.03 -10.90 7.35
C LYS A 126 11.19 -12.19 7.28
N ILE A 127 10.53 -12.45 6.17
CA ILE A 127 9.77 -13.70 5.96
C ILE A 127 10.70 -14.91 6.10
N GLU A 128 11.85 -14.87 5.43
CA GLU A 128 12.83 -15.96 5.49
C GLU A 128 13.42 -16.13 6.89
N PHE A 129 13.74 -15.03 7.57
CA PHE A 129 14.18 -15.04 8.96
C PHE A 129 13.15 -15.72 9.88
N LEU A 130 11.87 -15.35 9.77
CA LEU A 130 10.80 -15.94 10.58
C LEU A 130 10.61 -17.43 10.27
N ARG A 131 10.68 -17.82 8.99
CA ARG A 131 10.61 -19.22 8.56
C ARG A 131 11.76 -20.05 9.16
N LEU A 132 12.99 -19.56 9.04
CA LEU A 132 14.18 -20.22 9.60
C LEU A 132 14.13 -20.29 11.13
N HIS A 133 13.67 -19.23 11.79
CA HIS A 133 13.47 -19.21 13.24
C HIS A 133 12.47 -20.29 13.69
N GLN A 134 11.32 -20.42 13.01
CA GLN A 134 10.34 -21.48 13.29
C GLN A 134 10.92 -22.88 13.09
N ALA A 135 11.63 -23.10 11.96
CA ALA A 135 12.27 -24.38 11.66
C ALA A 135 13.34 -24.74 12.71
N CYS A 136 14.19 -23.78 13.09
CA CYS A 136 15.22 -23.95 14.10
C CYS A 136 14.62 -24.27 15.49
N THR A 137 13.55 -23.55 15.87
CA THR A 137 12.81 -23.79 17.12
C THR A 137 12.26 -25.21 17.16
N ARG A 138 11.71 -25.70 16.04
CA ARG A 138 11.17 -27.06 15.94
C ARG A 138 12.28 -28.11 16.05
N ALA A 139 13.36 -27.95 15.30
CA ALA A 139 14.48 -28.89 15.33
C ALA A 139 15.12 -28.98 16.72
N ALA A 140 15.29 -27.85 17.41
CA ALA A 140 15.82 -27.81 18.77
C ALA A 140 14.92 -28.53 19.77
N TYR A 141 13.59 -28.39 19.63
CA TYR A 141 12.63 -29.12 20.45
C TYR A 141 12.67 -30.63 20.20
N ASP A 142 12.68 -31.04 18.93
CA ASP A 142 12.71 -32.46 18.56
C ASP A 142 14.00 -33.14 19.08
N TYR A 143 15.15 -32.45 19.00
CA TYR A 143 16.41 -32.91 19.59
C TYR A 143 16.32 -33.04 21.12
N PHE A 144 15.86 -31.99 21.81
CA PHE A 144 15.65 -32.03 23.26
C PHE A 144 14.76 -33.20 23.70
N CYS A 145 13.69 -33.48 22.96
CA CYS A 145 12.79 -34.60 23.24
C CYS A 145 13.46 -35.96 23.08
N ALA A 146 14.38 -36.09 22.11
CA ALA A 146 15.09 -37.34 21.82
C ALA A 146 16.24 -37.64 22.80
N CYS A 147 16.82 -36.64 23.46
CA CYS A 147 17.90 -36.86 24.43
C CYS A 147 17.43 -37.64 25.66
N GLU A 148 18.25 -38.58 26.15
CA GLU A 148 18.04 -39.25 27.44
C GLU A 148 18.22 -38.29 28.62
N LEU A 149 17.71 -38.63 29.81
CA LEU A 149 17.90 -37.81 31.00
C LEU A 149 19.39 -37.71 31.35
N GLY A 150 19.93 -36.49 31.39
CA GLY A 150 21.34 -36.24 31.65
C GLY A 150 21.75 -34.82 31.26
N GLU A 151 23.06 -34.58 31.27
CA GLU A 151 23.66 -33.28 30.93
C GLU A 151 23.27 -32.81 29.53
N GLU A 152 23.33 -33.70 28.53
CA GLU A 152 22.99 -33.38 27.14
C GLU A 152 21.56 -32.87 26.98
N ARG A 153 20.59 -33.49 27.67
CA ARG A 153 19.18 -33.04 27.65
C ARG A 153 19.00 -31.69 28.33
N SER A 154 19.73 -31.42 29.41
CA SER A 154 19.72 -30.09 30.05
C SER A 154 20.25 -29.04 29.09
N THR A 155 21.39 -29.30 28.43
CA THR A 155 21.96 -28.40 27.42
C THR A 155 21.02 -28.19 26.22
N ALA A 156 20.44 -29.26 25.68
CA ALA A 156 19.49 -29.19 24.58
C ALA A 156 18.24 -28.36 24.96
N GLY A 157 17.77 -28.50 26.20
CA GLY A 157 16.67 -27.71 26.75
C GLY A 157 16.99 -26.22 26.82
N GLU A 158 18.19 -25.85 27.28
CA GLU A 158 18.64 -24.45 27.30
C GLU A 158 18.71 -23.85 25.89
N ILE A 159 19.26 -24.60 24.92
CA ILE A 159 19.34 -24.17 23.51
C ILE A 159 17.94 -23.90 22.96
N TYR A 160 17.01 -24.85 23.16
CA TYR A 160 15.62 -24.68 22.75
C TYR A 160 14.97 -23.43 23.37
N GLN A 161 15.13 -23.21 24.68
CA GLN A 161 14.55 -22.03 25.33
C GLN A 161 15.14 -20.73 24.79
N ARG A 162 16.46 -20.65 24.58
CA ARG A 162 17.11 -19.46 24.03
C ARG A 162 16.58 -19.13 22.64
N ILE A 163 16.48 -20.14 21.75
CA ILE A 163 15.94 -19.94 20.40
C ILE A 163 14.48 -19.51 20.47
N ARG A 164 13.63 -20.24 21.20
CA ARG A 164 12.19 -19.96 21.33
C ARG A 164 11.89 -18.55 21.87
N LEU A 165 12.72 -18.06 22.79
CA LEU A 165 12.50 -16.76 23.44
C LEU A 165 13.14 -15.58 22.69
N ALA A 166 14.07 -15.83 21.76
CA ALA A 166 14.80 -14.79 21.03
C ALA A 166 13.89 -13.80 20.27
N THR A 167 12.68 -14.21 19.89
CA THR A 167 11.72 -13.38 19.15
C THR A 167 10.56 -12.86 20.01
N ARG A 168 10.46 -13.28 21.29
CA ARG A 168 9.50 -12.70 22.22
C ARG A 168 10.07 -11.41 22.77
N ARG A 169 9.64 -10.27 22.24
CA ARG A 169 9.83 -8.99 22.95
C ARG A 169 9.18 -9.13 24.33
N GLY A 170 9.95 -8.93 25.39
CA GLY A 170 9.41 -8.86 26.75
C GLY A 170 8.37 -7.76 26.79
N SER A 171 7.11 -8.12 27.00
CA SER A 171 6.11 -7.18 27.49
C SER A 171 6.54 -6.79 28.90
N TYR A 172 7.22 -5.65 29.02
CA TYR A 172 7.34 -4.88 30.25
C TYR A 172 6.44 -3.66 30.13
#